data_AF-A0A1X7TPY5-F1
#
_entry.id   AF-A0A1X7TPY5-F1
#
_cell.length_a   1.000
_cell.length_b   1.000
_cell.length_c   1.000
_cell.angle_alpha   90.00
_cell.angle_beta   90.00
_cell.angle_gamma   90.00
#
_symmetry.space_group_name_H-M   'P 1'
#
loop_
_entity.id
_entity.type
_entity.pdbx_description
1 polymer ?
#
loop_
_entity_poly.entity_id
_entity_poly.type
_entity_poly.pdbx_seq_one_letter_code
_entity_poly.pdbx_strand_id
1 'polypeptide(L)' 'MHDRSMVYKIGQLVINIANPHNLPLHQRIVNITMDFSDTEIQAKAKYRITGEEVKTVCDFLSA' A
#
# COMPACT_ATOMS: atom_id res chain seq x y z
N MET A 1 7.56 30.60 15.82
CA MET A 1 7.67 29.29 16.51
C MET A 1 7.56 28.24 15.42
N HIS A 2 8.62 27.50 15.13
CA HIS A 2 8.58 26.44 14.13
C HIS A 2 7.84 25.27 14.75
N ASP A 3 6.58 25.10 14.36
CA ASP A 3 5.76 23.98 14.80
C ASP A 3 6.44 22.69 14.31
N ARG A 4 6.99 21.94 15.26
CA ARG A 4 7.76 20.75 14.98
C ARG A 4 6.75 19.67 14.60
N SER A 5 6.43 19.54 13.32
CA SER A 5 5.51 18.51 12.80
C SER A 5 5.93 17.15 13.35
N MET A 6 5.25 16.69 14.39
CA MET A 6 5.48 15.38 14.99
C MET A 6 4.89 14.35 14.03
N VAL A 7 5.75 13.75 13.23
CA VAL A 7 5.38 12.61 12.39
C VAL A 7 5.24 11.40 13.31
N TYR A 8 4.04 10.79 13.34
CA TYR A 8 3.76 9.55 14.06
C TYR A 8 3.38 8.44 13.09
N LYS A 9 3.92 7.23 13.31
CA LYS A 9 3.61 6.06 12.49
C LYS A 9 2.26 5.47 12.93
N ILE A 10 1.24 5.58 12.07
CA ILE A 10 -0.11 5.05 12.33
C ILE A 10 -0.30 3.59 11.90
N GLY A 11 0.64 3.03 11.11
CA GLY A 11 0.54 1.66 10.60
C GLY A 11 1.69 1.26 9.69
N GLN A 12 1.59 0.06 9.10
CA GLN A 12 2.56 -0.47 8.14
C GLN A 12 1.84 -1.31 7.09
N LEU A 13 2.01 -0.96 5.81
CA LEU A 13 1.60 -1.81 4.69
C LEU A 13 2.77 -2.74 4.31
N VAL A 14 2.58 -4.05 4.44
CA VAL A 14 3.54 -5.06 3.97
C VAL A 14 3.04 -5.64 2.66
N ILE A 15 3.82 -5.47 1.59
CA ILE A 15 3.47 -5.99 0.27
C ILE A 15 4.39 -7.16 -0.03
N ASN A 16 3.83 -8.37 -0.06
CA ASN A 16 4.54 -9.54 -0.55
C ASN A 16 4.33 -9.66 -2.06
N ILE A 17 5.35 -9.31 -2.83
CA ILE A 17 5.28 -9.32 -4.29
C ILE A 17 5.74 -10.69 -4.81
N ALA A 18 4.79 -11.53 -5.22
CA ALA A 18 5.12 -12.80 -5.84
C ALA A 18 5.84 -12.55 -7.18
N ASN A 19 6.86 -13.36 -7.48
CA ASN A 19 7.60 -13.30 -8.73
C ASN A 19 7.53 -14.64 -9.50
N PRO A 20 6.32 -15.10 -9.87
CA PRO A 20 6.14 -16.41 -10.51
C PRO A 20 6.82 -16.50 -11.87
N HIS A 21 7.05 -15.36 -12.55
CA HIS A 21 7.61 -15.29 -13.89
C HIS A 21 9.10 -14.93 -13.93
N ASN A 22 9.78 -14.92 -12.79
CA ASN A 22 11.19 -14.57 -12.67
C ASN A 22 11.60 -13.23 -13.34
N LEU A 23 10.75 -12.21 -13.22
CA LEU A 23 10.96 -10.93 -13.87
C LEU A 23 12.14 -10.16 -13.28
N PRO A 24 12.90 -9.37 -14.05
CA PRO A 24 13.88 -8.41 -13.52
C PRO A 24 13.26 -7.41 -12.53
N LEU A 25 14.02 -6.99 -11.51
CA LEU A 25 13.53 -6.10 -10.44
C LEU A 25 12.87 -4.81 -10.99
N HIS A 26 13.46 -4.20 -12.02
CA HIS A 26 12.96 -2.96 -12.62
C HIS A 26 11.60 -3.12 -13.34
N GLN A 27 11.16 -4.36 -13.59
CA GLN A 27 9.84 -4.67 -14.18
C GLN A 27 8.80 -5.01 -13.11
N ARG A 28 9.21 -5.28 -11.86
CA ARG A 28 8.32 -5.61 -10.73
C ARG A 28 7.69 -4.35 -10.12
N ILE A 29 7.19 -3.47 -10.98
CA ILE A 29 6.57 -2.21 -10.57
C ILE A 29 5.15 -2.50 -10.11
N VAL A 30 4.84 -2.07 -8.89
CA VAL A 30 3.49 -2.16 -8.31
C VAL A 30 3.01 -0.76 -8.00
N ASN A 31 1.82 -0.43 -8.52
CA ASN A 31 1.14 0.81 -8.19
C ASN A 31 0.31 0.58 -6.93
N ILE A 32 0.55 1.41 -5.91
CA ILE A 32 -0.20 1.38 -4.65
C ILE A 32 -1.13 2.58 -4.61
N THR A 33 -2.40 2.32 -4.30
CA THR A 33 -3.41 3.34 -4.05
C THR A 33 -3.99 3.10 -2.68
N MET A 34 -4.03 4.14 -1.85
CA MET A 34 -4.66 4.13 -0.55
C MET A 34 -5.76 5.18 -0.56
N ASP A 35 -6.96 4.80 -0.17
CA ASP A 35 -8.10 5.68 0.03
C ASP A 35 -8.33 5.86 1.53
N PHE A 36 -8.43 7.11 1.96
CA PHE A 36 -8.64 7.54 3.34
C PHE A 36 -9.96 8.33 3.49
N SER A 37 -10.82 8.31 2.47
CA SER A 37 -12.03 9.14 2.43
C SER A 37 -13.12 8.66 3.39
N ASP A 38 -13.07 7.39 3.81
CA ASP A 38 -14.07 6.73 4.64
C ASP A 38 -13.54 6.37 6.04
N THR A 39 -14.34 5.61 6.80
CA THR A 39 -13.99 5.08 8.13
C THR A 39 -13.01 3.91 8.10
N GLU A 40 -12.70 3.37 6.92
CA GLU A 40 -11.77 2.27 6.68
C GLU A 40 -10.74 2.69 5.61
N ILE A 41 -9.54 2.10 5.64
CA ILE A 41 -8.47 2.46 4.69
C ILE A 41 -8.54 1.39 3.64
N GLN A 42 -8.92 1.77 2.43
CA GLN A 42 -8.90 0.85 1.31
C GLN A 42 -7.52 0.94 0.66
N ALA A 43 -6.79 -0.17 0.70
CA ALA A 43 -5.51 -0.28 0.03
C ALA A 43 -5.61 -1.22 -1.16
N LYS A 44 -5.05 -0.78 -2.28
CA LYS A 44 -5.03 -1.52 -3.54
C LYS A 44 -3.60 -1.56 -4.07
N ALA A 45 -3.19 -2.75 -4.49
CA ALA A 45 -1.91 -2.98 -5.15
C ALA A 45 -2.16 -3.56 -6.54
N LYS A 46 -1.66 -2.89 -7.58
CA LYS A 46 -1.77 -3.34 -8.97
C LYS A 46 -0.39 -3.59 -9.56
N TYR A 47 -0.15 -4.82 -10.01
CA TYR A 47 1.05 -5.18 -10.75
C TYR A 47 0.99 -4.56 -12.14
N ARG A 48 1.98 -3.75 -12.50
CA ARG A 48 1.92 -2.98 -13.76
C ARG A 48 1.98 -3.86 -15.00
N ILE A 49 2.76 -4.94 -14.94
CA ILE A 49 3.02 -5.82 -16.08
C ILE A 49 1.92 -6.85 -16.33
N THR A 50 1.40 -7.49 -15.27
CA THR A 50 0.32 -8.48 -15.39
C THR A 50 -1.06 -7.84 -15.37
N GLY A 51 -1.18 -6.64 -14.80
CA GLY A 51 -2.46 -5.99 -14.54
C GLY A 51 -3.21 -6.57 -13.34
N GLU A 52 -2.68 -7.62 -12.71
CA GLU A 52 -3.27 -8.25 -11.53
C GLU A 52 -3.38 -7.26 -10.38
N GLU A 53 -4.46 -7.42 -9.62
CA GLU A 53 -4.87 -6.47 -8.60
C GLU A 53 -5.29 -7.20 -7.34
N VAL A 54 -4.74 -6.75 -6.22
CA VAL A 54 -5.13 -7.19 -4.88
C VAL A 54 -5.67 -5.99 -4.13
N LYS A 55 -6.81 -6.18 -3.47
CA LYS A 55 -7.45 -5.17 -2.62
C LYS A 55 -7.50 -5.69 -1.19
N THR A 56 -7.28 -4.80 -0.24
CA THR A 56 -7.43 -5.07 1.19
C THR A 56 -8.07 -3.86 1.86
N VAL A 57 -8.79 -4.13 2.94
CA VAL A 57 -9.42 -3.12 3.79
C VAL A 57 -8.69 -3.18 5.13
N CYS A 58 -8.24 -2.04 5.61
CA CYS A 58 -7.61 -1.91 6.91
C CYS A 58 -8.50 -1.08 7.83
N ASP A 59 -8.93 -1.71 8.92
CA ASP A 59 -9.56 -1.02 10.04
C ASP A 59 -8.49 -0.37 10.91
N PHE A 60 -8.62 0.93 11.17
CA PHE A 60 -7.73 1.67 12.07
C PHE A 60 -8.40 2.04 13.39
N LEU A 61 -9.66 1.65 13.60
CA LEU A 61 -10.43 1.93 14.83
C LEU A 61 -10.22 0.90 15.95
N SER A 62 -9.19 0.06 15.87
CA SER A 62 -8.83 -0.85 16.97
C SER A 62 -7.61 -0.31 17.72
N ALA A 63 -7.86 0.61 18.65
CA ALA A 63 -6.95 0.95 19.74
C ALA A 63 -7.24 0.06 20.96
#